data_AF-A0A967CSU0-F1
#
_entry.id   AF-A0A967CSU0-F1
#
_cell.length_a   1.000
_cell.length_b   1.000
_cell.length_c   1.000
_cell.angle_alpha   90.00
_cell.angle_beta   90.00
_cell.angle_gamma   90.00
#
_symmetry.space_group_name_H-M   'P 1'
#
loop_
_entity.id
_entity.type
_entity.pdbx_description
1 polymer ?
#
loop_
_entity_poly.entity_id
_entity_poly.type
_entity_poly.pdbx_seq_one_letter_code
_entity_poly.pdbx_strand_id
1 'polypeptide(L)'
;MTIPWPATLEHRIDRLESLDAIRQLAGQYALSLDMRDLDAHCNLFAPDIRVGKDKTGRAHFKAWQEETLRDQFTGTSHHVGQHIIEFADADHATGVVYSKNEHECGGEWVIMQMLYWDDYERID
;
A
#
# COMPACT_ATOMS: atom_id res chain seq x y z
N MET A 1 25.39 9.66 -10.17
CA MET A 1 24.01 9.90 -9.71
C MET A 1 24.10 10.65 -8.40
N THR A 2 23.53 11.85 -8.31
CA THR A 2 23.57 12.70 -7.11
C THR A 2 22.16 12.85 -6.59
N ILE A 3 21.95 12.59 -5.30
CA ILE A 3 20.65 12.78 -4.64
C ILE A 3 20.72 14.13 -3.91
N PRO A 4 19.91 15.13 -4.28
CA PRO A 4 19.85 16.38 -3.54
C PRO A 4 19.25 16.13 -2.17
N TRP A 5 19.94 16.61 -1.13
CA TRP A 5 19.45 16.53 0.24
C TRP A 5 18.69 17.82 0.60
N PRO A 6 17.65 17.75 1.45
CA PRO A 6 17.05 18.95 2.01
C PRO A 6 18.09 19.80 2.77
N ALA A 7 17.93 21.13 2.70
CA ALA A 7 18.92 22.08 3.20
C ALA A 7 19.03 22.17 4.73
N THR A 8 17.96 21.81 5.46
CA THR A 8 17.89 21.94 6.92
C THR A 8 17.80 20.57 7.60
N LEU A 9 18.10 20.51 8.89
CA LEU A 9 17.99 19.27 9.67
C LEU A 9 16.53 18.83 9.78
N GLU A 10 15.63 19.78 10.01
CA GLU A 10 14.19 19.56 10.18
C GLU A 10 13.60 18.88 8.94
N HIS A 11 13.88 19.38 7.73
CA HIS A 11 13.42 18.76 6.49
C HIS A 11 14.07 17.40 6.23
N ARG A 12 15.29 17.16 6.71
CA ARG A 12 15.95 15.86 6.59
C ARG A 12 15.31 14.82 7.51
N ILE A 13 14.92 15.23 8.73
CA ILE A 13 14.23 14.35 9.68
C ILE A 13 12.83 14.05 9.18
N ASP A 14 12.05 15.07 8.79
CA ASP A 14 10.72 14.88 8.23
C ASP A 14 10.74 13.91 7.04
N ARG A 15 11.69 14.08 6.10
CA ARG A 15 11.86 13.15 4.98
C ARG A 15 12.14 11.71 5.43
N LEU A 16 12.94 11.50 6.49
CA LEU A 16 13.25 10.16 7.00
C LEU A 16 12.04 9.53 7.69
N GLU A 17 11.28 10.31 8.45
CA GLU A 17 10.05 9.86 9.11
C GLU A 17 8.98 9.50 8.07
N SER A 18 8.79 10.33 7.05
CA SER A 18 7.86 10.06 5.94
C SER A 18 8.28 8.84 5.12
N LEU A 19 9.59 8.64 4.90
CA LEU A 19 10.10 7.47 4.22
C LEU A 19 9.79 6.18 5.01
N ASP A 20 9.93 6.21 6.34
CA ASP A 20 9.57 5.06 7.18
C ASP A 20 8.07 4.84 7.22
N ALA A 21 7.28 5.91 7.37
CA ALA A 21 5.82 5.84 7.34
C ALA A 21 5.31 5.17 6.04
N ILE A 22 5.82 5.57 4.87
CA ILE A 22 5.46 4.96 3.59
C ILE A 22 5.86 3.47 3.53
N ARG A 23 7.02 3.11 4.07
CA ARG A 23 7.43 1.68 4.16
C ARG A 23 6.51 0.89 5.07
N GLN A 24 6.07 1.47 6.18
CA GLN A 24 5.12 0.85 7.08
C GLN A 24 3.75 0.68 6.44
N LEU A 25 3.28 1.63 5.60
CA LEU A 25 2.03 1.46 4.84
C LEU A 25 2.06 0.21 3.98
N ALA A 26 3.16 -0.07 3.26
CA ALA A 26 3.29 -1.28 2.45
C ALA A 26 3.28 -2.56 3.30
N GLY A 27 3.94 -2.55 4.47
CA GLY A 27 3.93 -3.67 5.41
C GLY A 27 2.55 -3.90 6.04
N GLN A 28 1.85 -2.83 6.41
CA GLN A 28 0.51 -2.86 6.97
C GLN A 28 -0.53 -3.29 5.92
N TYR A 29 -0.35 -2.92 4.65
CA TYR A 29 -1.18 -3.39 3.55
C TYR A 29 -1.12 -4.92 3.44
N ALA A 30 0.08 -5.49 3.39
CA ALA A 30 0.28 -6.94 3.35
C ALA A 30 -0.33 -7.64 4.57
N LEU A 31 -0.02 -7.16 5.77
CA LEU A 31 -0.51 -7.75 7.02
C LEU A 31 -2.04 -7.71 7.11
N SER A 32 -2.66 -6.56 6.79
CA SER A 32 -4.11 -6.40 6.89
C SER A 32 -4.87 -7.30 5.92
N LEU A 33 -4.35 -7.53 4.70
CA LEU A 33 -4.92 -8.50 3.77
C LEU A 33 -4.83 -9.93 4.31
N ASP A 34 -3.65 -10.34 4.76
CA ASP A 34 -3.40 -11.70 5.23
C ASP A 34 -4.19 -12.04 6.49
N MET A 35 -4.44 -11.04 7.35
CA MET A 35 -5.30 -11.16 8.53
C MET A 35 -6.79 -11.00 8.22
N ARG A 36 -7.16 -10.62 6.99
CA ARG A 36 -8.51 -10.21 6.58
C ARG A 36 -9.12 -9.11 7.45
N ASP A 37 -8.28 -8.23 7.98
CA ASP A 37 -8.73 -7.04 8.71
C ASP A 37 -9.04 -5.91 7.71
N LEU A 38 -10.25 -5.95 7.17
CA LEU A 38 -10.70 -4.99 6.15
C LEU A 38 -10.79 -3.56 6.67
N ASP A 39 -11.03 -3.37 7.97
CA ASP A 39 -11.07 -2.03 8.57
C ASP A 39 -9.68 -1.43 8.64
N ALA A 40 -8.69 -2.17 9.14
CA ALA A 40 -7.30 -1.76 9.10
C ALA A 40 -6.84 -1.49 7.66
N HIS A 41 -7.17 -2.41 6.74
CA HIS A 41 -6.79 -2.31 5.33
C HIS A 41 -7.33 -1.04 4.66
N CYS A 42 -8.63 -0.79 4.75
CA CYS A 42 -9.25 0.34 4.07
C CYS A 42 -8.83 1.68 4.66
N ASN A 43 -8.39 1.71 5.92
CA ASN A 43 -7.90 2.93 6.57
C ASN A 43 -6.50 3.36 6.10
N LEU A 44 -5.76 2.52 5.39
CA LEU A 44 -4.46 2.87 4.79
C LEU A 44 -4.60 3.80 3.57
N PHE A 45 -5.78 3.84 2.96
CA PHE A 45 -6.03 4.61 1.74
C PHE A 45 -6.60 5.99 2.06
N ALA A 46 -6.40 6.97 1.16
CA ALA A 46 -7.00 8.30 1.32
C ALA A 46 -8.55 8.22 1.49
N PRO A 47 -9.17 9.13 2.25
CA PRO A 47 -10.62 9.13 2.47
C PRO A 47 -11.44 9.13 1.18
N ASP A 48 -10.88 9.69 0.10
CA ASP A 48 -11.46 9.84 -1.23
C ASP A 48 -10.89 8.85 -2.27
N ILE A 49 -10.36 7.69 -1.83
CA ILE A 49 -9.92 6.61 -2.73
C ILE A 49 -10.96 6.33 -3.82
N ARG A 50 -10.53 6.28 -5.08
CA ARG A 50 -11.39 5.91 -6.21
C ARG A 50 -11.52 4.39 -6.33
N VAL A 51 -12.75 3.92 -6.55
CA VAL A 51 -13.08 2.50 -6.71
C VAL A 51 -13.74 2.31 -8.07
N GLY A 52 -12.97 1.77 -9.03
CA GLY A 52 -13.41 1.70 -10.42
C GLY A 52 -13.64 3.09 -11.02
N LYS A 53 -14.62 3.22 -11.92
CA LYS A 53 -14.89 4.49 -12.62
C LYS A 53 -15.73 5.47 -11.81
N ASP A 54 -16.76 4.96 -11.12
CA ASP A 54 -17.91 5.77 -10.67
C ASP A 54 -18.05 5.89 -9.14
N LYS A 55 -17.21 5.21 -8.36
CA LYS A 55 -17.30 5.20 -6.89
C LYS A 55 -16.06 5.83 -6.26
N THR A 56 -16.26 6.48 -5.12
CA THR A 56 -15.21 7.13 -4.33
C THR A 56 -15.48 6.94 -2.85
N GLY A 57 -14.44 6.62 -2.10
CA GLY A 57 -14.44 6.58 -0.65
C GLY A 57 -14.24 5.19 -0.05
N ARG A 58 -13.68 5.16 1.16
CA ARG A 58 -13.30 3.92 1.86
C ARG A 58 -14.45 2.94 2.06
N ALA A 59 -15.68 3.42 2.24
CA ALA A 59 -16.85 2.55 2.40
C ALA A 59 -17.15 1.73 1.13
N HIS A 60 -17.07 2.37 -0.05
CA HIS A 60 -17.22 1.66 -1.32
C HIS A 60 -16.04 0.73 -1.58
N PHE A 61 -14.83 1.12 -1.18
CA PHE A 61 -13.65 0.29 -1.30
C PHE A 61 -13.74 -0.97 -0.44
N LYS A 62 -14.17 -0.82 0.82
CA LYS A 62 -14.39 -1.95 1.74
C LYS A 62 -15.40 -2.95 1.20
N ALA A 63 -16.54 -2.46 0.69
CA ALA A 63 -17.56 -3.34 0.11
C ALA A 63 -17.01 -4.14 -1.08
N TRP A 64 -16.21 -3.50 -1.95
CA TRP A 64 -15.57 -4.17 -3.08
C TRP A 64 -14.49 -5.19 -2.65
N GLN A 65 -13.67 -4.85 -1.65
CA GLN A 65 -12.67 -5.76 -1.09
C GLN A 65 -13.33 -6.98 -0.42
N GLU A 66 -14.44 -6.79 0.30
CA GLU A 66 -15.16 -7.89 0.94
C GLU A 66 -15.69 -8.89 -0.09
N GLU A 67 -16.30 -8.42 -1.17
CA GLU A 67 -16.78 -9.26 -2.28
C GLU A 67 -15.60 -10.02 -2.92
N THR A 68 -14.51 -9.31 -3.22
CA THR A 68 -13.32 -9.87 -3.88
C THR A 68 -12.65 -10.96 -3.04
N LEU A 69 -12.36 -10.69 -1.76
CA LEU A 69 -11.61 -11.62 -0.89
C LEU A 69 -12.47 -12.77 -0.35
N ARG A 70 -13.80 -12.64 -0.33
CA ARG A 70 -14.71 -13.73 0.04
C ARG A 70 -14.78 -14.79 -1.04
N ASP A 71 -14.84 -14.36 -2.29
CA ASP A 71 -15.21 -15.26 -3.39
C ASP A 71 -14.01 -15.82 -4.16
N GLN A 72 -12.85 -15.14 -4.12
CA GLN A 72 -11.70 -15.52 -4.94
C GLN A 72 -10.69 -16.42 -4.22
N PHE A 73 -10.46 -16.23 -2.92
CA PHE A 73 -9.35 -16.86 -2.19
C PHE A 73 -9.77 -17.35 -0.80
N THR A 74 -9.23 -18.47 -0.33
CA THR A 74 -9.43 -18.97 1.05
C THR A 74 -8.37 -18.48 2.03
N GLY A 75 -7.16 -18.20 1.54
CA GLY A 75 -6.05 -17.64 2.31
C GLY A 75 -5.12 -16.81 1.41
N THR A 76 -4.40 -15.87 2.01
CA THR A 76 -3.38 -15.07 1.32
C THR A 76 -2.10 -14.96 2.14
N SER A 77 -0.98 -14.77 1.46
CA SER A 77 0.29 -14.36 2.05
C SER A 77 0.99 -13.38 1.13
N HIS A 78 1.31 -12.20 1.65
CA HIS A 78 1.93 -11.12 0.90
C HIS A 78 3.32 -10.82 1.46
N HIS A 79 4.35 -11.12 0.68
CA HIS A 79 5.73 -10.76 1.01
C HIS A 79 6.12 -9.52 0.22
N VAL A 80 6.27 -8.39 0.91
CA VAL A 80 6.80 -7.16 0.32
C VAL A 80 8.33 -7.15 0.37
N GLY A 81 8.93 -6.67 -0.71
CA GLY A 81 10.38 -6.63 -0.92
C GLY A 81 10.91 -5.20 -0.92
N GLN A 82 11.85 -4.93 -1.83
CA GLN A 82 12.41 -3.59 -1.99
C GLN A 82 11.32 -2.58 -2.33
N HIS A 83 11.39 -1.42 -1.67
CA HIS A 83 10.49 -0.30 -1.88
C HIS A 83 11.30 0.92 -2.31
N ILE A 84 11.14 1.32 -3.57
CA ILE A 84 11.73 2.52 -4.13
C ILE A 84 10.72 3.65 -3.92
N ILE A 85 11.12 4.73 -3.25
CA ILE A 85 10.25 5.86 -2.92
C ILE A 85 10.90 7.14 -3.43
N GLU A 86 10.15 7.90 -4.21
CA GLU A 86 10.56 9.17 -4.80
C GLU A 86 9.60 10.26 -4.38
N PHE A 87 10.12 11.27 -3.68
CA PHE A 87 9.33 12.41 -3.23
C PHE A 87 9.27 13.46 -4.34
N ALA A 88 8.06 13.91 -4.67
CA ALA A 88 7.83 15.07 -5.52
C ALA A 88 8.02 16.37 -4.71
N ASP A 89 7.55 16.38 -3.47
CA ASP A 89 7.72 17.46 -2.50
C ASP A 89 7.70 16.91 -1.05
N ALA A 90 7.37 17.73 -0.05
CA ALA A 90 7.36 17.33 1.36
C ALA A 90 6.18 16.42 1.75
N ASP A 91 5.10 16.46 0.97
CA ASP A 91 3.82 15.84 1.31
C ASP A 91 3.35 14.83 0.25
N HIS A 92 4.01 14.80 -0.91
CA HIS A 92 3.71 13.88 -1.99
C HIS A 92 4.92 13.02 -2.40
N ALA A 93 4.68 11.73 -2.57
CA ALA A 93 5.67 10.78 -3.08
C ALA A 93 5.03 9.74 -4.00
N THR A 94 5.83 9.14 -4.86
CA THR A 94 5.48 7.92 -5.59
C THR A 94 6.34 6.78 -5.12
N GLY A 95 5.83 5.55 -5.16
CA GLY A 95 6.66 4.40 -4.86
C GLY A 95 6.37 3.17 -5.68
N VAL A 96 7.39 2.32 -5.76
CA VAL A 96 7.35 1.01 -6.40
C VAL A 96 7.76 -0.05 -5.39
N VAL A 97 6.84 -0.97 -5.10
CA VAL A 97 7.05 -2.11 -4.21
C VAL A 97 7.11 -3.39 -5.01
N TYR A 98 8.21 -4.13 -4.88
CA TYR A 98 8.25 -5.53 -5.28
C TYR A 98 7.43 -6.37 -4.31
N SER A 99 6.62 -7.28 -4.83
CA SER A 99 5.83 -8.18 -4.00
C SER A 99 5.77 -9.59 -4.55
N LYS A 100 5.80 -10.57 -3.64
CA LYS A 100 5.43 -11.96 -3.92
C LYS A 100 4.12 -12.22 -3.19
N ASN A 101 3.05 -12.40 -3.97
CA ASN A 101 1.72 -12.69 -3.46
C ASN A 101 1.45 -14.17 -3.61
N GLU A 102 0.86 -14.77 -2.60
CA GLU A 102 0.49 -16.18 -2.59
C GLU A 102 -0.97 -16.28 -2.20
N HIS A 103 -1.82 -16.86 -3.05
CA HIS A 103 -3.23 -17.03 -2.77
C HIS A 103 -3.58 -18.51 -2.78
N GLU A 104 -4.33 -18.93 -1.76
CA GLU A 104 -4.91 -20.26 -1.69
C GLU A 104 -6.21 -20.28 -2.50
N CYS A 105 -6.22 -21.08 -3.56
CA CYS A 105 -7.31 -21.23 -4.51
C CYS A 105 -7.78 -22.69 -4.47
N GLY A 106 -8.68 -23.01 -3.55
CA GLY A 106 -9.13 -24.40 -3.34
C GLY A 106 -8.05 -25.24 -2.67
N GLY A 107 -7.49 -26.22 -3.39
CA GLY A 107 -6.46 -27.13 -2.87
C GLY A 107 -5.02 -26.74 -3.24
N GLU A 108 -4.82 -25.60 -3.91
CA GLU A 108 -3.54 -25.19 -4.48
C GLU A 108 -3.18 -23.76 -4.06
N TRP A 109 -1.87 -23.46 -4.09
CA TRP A 109 -1.33 -22.12 -3.91
C TRP A 109 -0.89 -21.53 -5.25
N VAL A 110 -1.46 -20.39 -5.62
CA VAL A 110 -1.05 -19.60 -6.77
C VAL A 110 -0.04 -18.55 -6.31
N ILE A 111 1.17 -18.60 -6.86
CA ILE A 111 2.26 -17.67 -6.53
C ILE A 111 2.43 -16.66 -7.66
N MET A 112 2.41 -15.38 -7.32
CA MET A 112 2.55 -14.26 -8.25
C MET A 112 3.70 -13.37 -7.81
N GLN A 113 4.45 -12.87 -8.80
CA GLN A 113 5.45 -11.82 -8.60
C GLN A 113 4.91 -10.54 -9.23
N MET A 114 4.77 -9.50 -8.41
CA MET A 114 4.10 -8.27 -8.78
C MET A 114 4.94 -7.04 -8.42
N LEU A 115 4.61 -5.94 -9.08
CA LEU A 115 5.03 -4.60 -8.72
C LEU A 115 3.77 -3.80 -8.43
N TYR A 116 3.71 -3.19 -7.26
CA TYR A 116 2.75 -2.14 -6.97
C TYR A 116 3.38 -0.80 -7.31
N TRP A 117 2.60 0.08 -7.95
CA TRP A 117 2.95 1.45 -8.22
C TRP A 117 1.89 2.32 -7.57
N ASP A 118 2.31 3.06 -6.54
CA ASP A 118 1.41 3.84 -5.71
C ASP A 118 1.82 5.31 -5.69
N ASP A 119 0.81 6.17 -5.51
CA ASP A 119 0.95 7.56 -5.13
C ASP A 119 0.65 7.67 -3.63
N TYR A 120 1.52 8.37 -2.91
CA TYR A 120 1.42 8.62 -1.47
C TYR A 120 1.22 10.11 -1.22
N GLU A 121 0.24 10.40 -0.36
CA GLU A 121 -0.09 11.74 0.10
C GLU A 121 -0.08 11.75 1.63
N ARG A 122 0.56 12.75 2.22
CA ARG A 122 0.47 12.99 3.66
C ARG A 122 -0.89 13.60 3.97
N ILE A 123 -1.60 12.98 4.91
CA ILE A 123 -2.92 13.41 5.37
C ILE A 123 -2.84 13.58 6.89
N ASP A 124 -3.29 14.73 7.38
CA ASP A 124 -3.38 15.06 8.82
C ASP A 124 -4.59 14.41 9.51
#